data_AF-H5Y3R1-F1
#
_entry.id   AF-H5Y3R1-F1
#
_cell.length_a   1.000
_cell.length_b   1.000
_cell.length_c   1.000
_cell.angle_alpha   90.00
_cell.angle_beta   90.00
_cell.angle_gamma   90.00
#
_symmetry.space_group_name_H-M   'P 1'
#
loop_
_entity.id
_entity.type
_entity.pdbx_description
1 polymer ?
#
loop_
_entity_poly.entity_id
_entity_poly.type
_entity_poly.pdbx_seq_one_letter_code
_entity_poly.pdbx_strand_id
1 'polypeptide(L)'
;MDQENQVQIRALAQKYSREELMIVLGSADPEMAAIAAETAAGRNLTYIGPSAEVRFGLKAYHVLELKEFIAPEVYSRHLEMMEMILDIPGIVSEVSSVREQVFAEE
;
A
#
# COMPACT_ATOMS: atom_id res chain seq x y z
N MET A 1 -8.61 -4.86 0.27
CA MET A 1 -7.85 -5.83 -0.55
C MET A 1 -8.67 -7.11 -0.64
N ASP A 2 -9.29 -7.40 -1.78
CA ASP A 2 -10.05 -8.65 -1.99
C ASP A 2 -9.14 -9.87 -2.24
N GLN A 3 -9.75 -11.06 -2.32
CA GLN A 3 -9.07 -12.34 -2.53
C GLN A 3 -8.37 -12.46 -3.89
N GLU A 4 -8.94 -11.88 -4.96
CA GLU A 4 -8.36 -11.97 -6.30
C GLU A 4 -7.05 -11.17 -6.37
N ASN A 5 -7.07 -9.96 -5.84
CA ASN A 5 -5.87 -9.12 -5.70
C ASN A 5 -4.77 -9.83 -4.90
N GLN A 6 -5.12 -10.52 -3.81
CA GLN A 6 -4.14 -11.29 -3.04
C GLN A 6 -3.54 -12.45 -3.83
N VAL A 7 -4.31 -13.13 -4.68
CA VAL A 7 -3.79 -14.19 -5.56
C VAL A 7 -2.81 -13.63 -6.59
N GLN A 8 -3.13 -12.50 -7.21
CA GLN A 8 -2.25 -11.86 -8.19
C GLN A 8 -0.95 -11.37 -7.55
N ILE A 9 -1.03 -10.70 -6.40
CA ILE A 9 0.16 -10.23 -5.67
C ILE A 9 1.04 -11.43 -5.26
N ARG A 10 0.45 -12.56 -4.83
CA ARG A 10 1.20 -13.80 -4.57
C ARG A 10 1.96 -14.29 -5.78
N ALA A 11 1.31 -14.37 -6.93
CA ALA A 11 1.94 -14.86 -8.16
C ALA A 11 3.12 -13.97 -8.58
N LEU A 12 3.00 -12.65 -8.40
CA LEU A 12 4.08 -11.69 -8.65
C LEU A 12 5.22 -11.83 -7.64
N ALA A 13 4.90 -11.93 -6.34
CA ALA A 13 5.90 -12.07 -5.27
C ALA A 13 6.67 -13.40 -5.30
N GLN A 14 6.15 -14.44 -5.97
CA GLN A 14 6.89 -15.67 -6.26
C GLN A 14 7.82 -15.55 -7.48
N LYS A 15 7.50 -14.64 -8.40
CA LYS A 15 8.24 -14.45 -9.65
C LYS A 15 9.37 -13.44 -9.52
N TYR A 16 9.17 -12.39 -8.73
CA TYR A 16 10.13 -11.30 -8.55
C TYR A 16 10.58 -11.23 -7.09
N SER A 17 11.77 -10.70 -6.86
CA SER A 17 12.28 -10.48 -5.51
C SER A 17 11.51 -9.36 -4.80
N ARG A 18 11.59 -9.32 -3.46
CA ARG A 18 10.94 -8.27 -2.65
C ARG A 18 11.46 -6.87 -2.97
N GLU A 19 12.69 -6.75 -3.44
CA GLU A 19 13.31 -5.47 -3.82
C GLU A 19 12.81 -4.95 -5.17
N GLU A 20 12.28 -5.83 -6.02
CA GLU A 20 11.75 -5.49 -7.36
C GLU A 20 10.26 -5.13 -7.35
N LEU A 21 9.58 -5.28 -6.21
CA LEU A 21 8.14 -5.08 -6.09
C LEU A 21 7.78 -4.10 -4.98
N MET A 22 6.85 -3.21 -5.30
CA MET A 22 6.17 -2.38 -4.32
C MET A 22 4.66 -2.39 -4.58
N ILE A 23 3.88 -2.13 -3.53
CA ILE A 23 2.43 -1.98 -3.64
C ILE A 23 2.08 -0.50 -3.60
N VAL A 24 1.25 -0.05 -4.55
CA VAL A 24 0.71 1.31 -4.58
C VAL A 24 -0.76 1.29 -4.14
N LEU A 25 -1.07 2.04 -3.10
CA LEU A 25 -2.41 2.16 -2.51
C LEU A 25 -3.07 3.48 -2.93
N GLY A 26 -4.40 3.48 -3.00
CA GLY A 26 -5.20 4.65 -3.38
C GLY A 26 -6.45 4.82 -2.52
N SER A 27 -6.39 4.42 -1.24
CA SER A 27 -7.51 4.58 -0.32
C SER A 27 -7.67 6.06 0.06
N ALA A 28 -8.90 6.55 0.00
CA ALA A 28 -9.25 7.90 0.45
C ALA A 28 -9.32 8.03 1.97
N ASP A 29 -9.35 6.91 2.69
CA ASP A 29 -9.48 6.84 4.14
C ASP A 29 -8.16 6.37 4.77
N PRO A 30 -7.61 7.10 5.77
CA PRO A 30 -6.33 6.76 6.42
C PRO A 30 -6.32 5.37 7.06
N GLU A 31 -7.39 4.99 7.76
CA GLU A 31 -7.47 3.71 8.47
C GLU A 31 -7.51 2.55 7.48
N MET A 32 -8.30 2.68 6.41
CA MET A 32 -8.36 1.68 5.35
C MET A 32 -7.04 1.59 4.57
N ALA A 33 -6.32 2.71 4.40
CA ALA A 33 -4.98 2.73 3.81
C ALA A 33 -3.99 1.96 4.68
N ALA A 34 -4.01 2.19 6.00
CA ALA A 34 -3.18 1.47 6.97
C ALA A 34 -3.44 -0.03 6.94
N ILE A 35 -4.70 -0.47 7.01
CA ILE A 35 -5.07 -1.90 6.98
C ILE A 35 -4.57 -2.58 5.70
N ALA A 36 -4.67 -1.90 4.56
CA ALA A 36 -4.15 -2.41 3.29
C ALA A 36 -2.62 -2.48 3.29
N ALA A 37 -1.94 -1.48 3.86
CA ALA A 37 -0.49 -1.48 4.02
C ALA A 37 -0.01 -2.59 4.98
N GLU A 38 -0.70 -2.82 6.09
CA GLU A 38 -0.40 -3.93 7.01
C GLU A 38 -0.58 -5.29 6.37
N THR A 39 -1.62 -5.41 5.52
CA THR A 39 -1.86 -6.63 4.73
C THR A 39 -0.71 -6.86 3.75
N ALA A 40 -0.28 -5.82 3.03
CA ALA A 40 0.88 -5.85 2.14
C ALA A 40 2.20 -6.22 2.86
N ALA A 41 2.43 -5.61 4.03
CA ALA A 41 3.59 -5.85 4.86
C ALA A 41 3.55 -7.22 5.57
N GLY A 42 2.37 -7.84 5.68
CA GLY A 42 2.19 -9.15 6.33
C GLY A 42 2.02 -9.08 7.86
N ARG A 43 1.60 -7.94 8.42
CA ARG A 43 1.37 -7.74 9.86
C ARG A 43 -0.09 -7.82 10.30
N ASN A 44 -1.05 -7.87 9.38
CA ASN A 44 -2.46 -7.88 9.74
C ASN A 44 -2.86 -9.22 10.43
N LEU A 45 -2.97 -9.21 11.76
CA LEU A 45 -3.34 -10.36 12.60
C LEU A 45 -4.84 -10.70 12.53
N THR A 46 -5.66 -9.83 11.95
CA THR A 46 -7.11 -9.99 11.82
C THR A 46 -7.48 -11.03 10.75
N TYR A 47 -6.53 -11.44 9.91
CA TYR A 47 -6.71 -12.52 8.95
C TYR A 47 -6.64 -13.90 9.65
N ILE A 48 -7.72 -14.29 10.33
CA ILE A 48 -7.86 -15.61 10.94
C ILE A 48 -8.50 -16.56 9.92
N GLY A 49 -7.67 -17.29 9.18
CA GLY A 49 -8.08 -18.29 8.20
C GLY A 49 -6.88 -18.95 7.52
N PRO A 50 -7.07 -19.96 6.65
CA PRO A 50 -5.97 -20.66 5.95
C PRO A 50 -5.09 -19.75 5.07
N SER A 51 -5.45 -18.47 4.90
CA SER A 51 -4.64 -17.46 4.21
C SER A 51 -3.74 -16.62 5.14
N ALA A 52 -3.73 -16.89 6.45
CA ALA A 52 -2.81 -16.28 7.43
C ALA A 52 -1.33 -16.56 7.15
N GLU A 53 -1.03 -17.61 6.36
CA GLU A 53 0.33 -17.98 5.95
C GLU A 53 0.92 -17.04 4.88
N VAL A 54 0.11 -16.16 4.28
CA VAL A 54 0.54 -15.34 3.15
C VAL A 54 0.85 -13.93 3.61
N ARG A 55 2.07 -13.77 4.11
CA ARG A 55 2.71 -12.47 4.28
C ARG A 55 3.43 -12.13 2.97
N PHE A 56 2.97 -11.11 2.24
CA PHE A 56 3.69 -10.70 1.02
C PHE A 56 5.07 -10.13 1.35
N GLY A 57 5.17 -9.41 2.48
CA GLY A 57 6.42 -8.78 2.91
C GLY A 57 6.89 -7.71 1.93
N LEU A 58 5.93 -7.01 1.32
CA LEU A 58 6.19 -5.96 0.33
C LEU A 58 5.98 -4.59 0.95
N LYS A 59 6.82 -3.63 0.57
CA LYS A 59 6.69 -2.23 0.97
C LYS A 59 5.48 -1.62 0.24
N ALA A 60 4.59 -1.00 1.00
CA ALA A 60 3.44 -0.28 0.47
C ALA A 60 3.68 1.23 0.54
N TYR A 61 3.18 1.93 -0.47
CA TYR A 61 3.20 3.38 -0.59
C TYR A 61 1.84 3.86 -1.07
N HIS A 62 1.41 5.03 -0.61
CA HIS A 62 0.23 5.67 -1.13
C HIS A 62 0.56 6.41 -2.43
N VAL A 63 -0.36 6.44 -3.38
CA VAL A 63 -0.20 7.18 -4.65
C VAL A 63 0.12 8.66 -4.43
N LEU A 64 -0.34 9.22 -3.32
CA LEU A 64 -0.07 10.61 -2.91
C LEU A 64 1.39 10.85 -2.47
N GLU A 65 2.11 9.80 -2.02
CA GLU A 65 3.55 9.87 -1.74
C GLU A 65 4.38 9.90 -3.05
N LEU A 66 3.78 9.47 -4.17
CA LEU A 66 4.48 9.22 -5.42
C LEU A 66 4.25 10.31 -6.46
N LYS A 67 3.72 11.47 -6.05
CA LYS A 67 3.35 12.58 -6.93
C LYS A 67 4.46 12.98 -7.92
N GLU A 68 5.71 12.97 -7.47
CA GLU A 68 6.88 13.33 -8.29
C GLU A 68 7.18 12.33 -9.43
N PHE A 69 6.70 11.08 -9.31
CA PHE A 69 6.87 10.03 -10.32
C PHE A 69 5.70 9.99 -11.33
N ILE A 70 4.69 10.83 -11.16
CA ILE A 70 3.49 10.86 -11.99
C ILE A 70 3.56 12.07 -12.91
N ALA A 71 3.27 11.87 -14.21
CA ALA A 71 3.21 12.97 -15.16
C ALA A 71 2.23 14.07 -14.69
N PRO A 72 2.62 15.35 -14.67
CA PRO A 72 1.79 16.42 -14.11
C PRO A 72 0.38 16.49 -14.72
N GLU A 73 0.24 16.27 -16.03
CA GLU A 73 -1.07 16.33 -16.68
C GLU A 73 -1.99 15.17 -16.23
N VAL A 74 -1.41 14.00 -15.94
CA VAL A 74 -2.14 12.82 -15.44
C VAL A 74 -2.55 13.05 -14.00
N TYR A 75 -1.64 13.54 -13.16
CA TYR A 75 -1.94 13.81 -11.76
C TYR A 75 -3.04 14.88 -11.62
N SER A 76 -2.91 16.00 -12.34
CA SER A 76 -3.90 17.07 -12.35
C SER A 76 -5.29 16.54 -12.75
N ARG A 77 -5.36 15.77 -13.84
CA ARG A 77 -6.61 15.20 -14.34
C ARG A 77 -7.31 14.26 -13.36
N HIS A 78 -6.57 13.49 -12.58
CA HIS A 78 -7.13 12.38 -11.81
C HIS A 78 -7.16 12.59 -10.29
N LEU A 79 -6.24 13.38 -9.74
CA LEU A 79 -6.02 13.47 -8.29
C LEU A 79 -6.15 14.90 -7.73
N GLU A 80 -6.01 15.95 -8.53
CA GLU A 80 -6.01 17.34 -8.04
C GLU A 80 -7.30 17.73 -7.30
N MET A 81 -8.47 17.32 -7.82
CA MET A 81 -9.73 17.57 -7.13
C MET A 81 -9.83 16.83 -5.79
N MET A 82 -9.29 15.61 -5.73
CA MET A 82 -9.29 14.80 -4.50
C MET A 82 -8.25 15.31 -3.51
N GLU A 83 -7.13 15.86 -3.97
CA GLU A 83 -6.06 16.42 -3.13
C GLU A 83 -6.60 17.50 -2.17
N MET A 84 -7.60 18.28 -2.60
CA MET A 84 -8.25 19.30 -1.76
C MET A 84 -9.26 18.74 -0.74
N ILE A 85 -9.67 17.48 -0.88
CA ILE A 85 -10.72 16.84 -0.08
C ILE A 85 -10.11 15.86 0.92
N LEU A 86 -9.05 15.16 0.51
CA LEU A 86 -8.44 14.09 1.30
C LEU A 86 -7.59 14.64 2.44
N ASP A 87 -7.59 13.93 3.56
CA ASP A 87 -6.61 14.11 4.63
C ASP A 87 -5.26 13.49 4.21
N ILE A 88 -4.53 14.19 3.34
CA ILE A 88 -3.24 13.72 2.83
C ILE A 88 -2.25 13.47 3.96
N PRO A 89 -2.05 14.38 4.94
CA PRO A 89 -1.13 14.13 6.04
C PRO A 89 -1.49 12.87 6.83
N GLY A 90 -2.78 12.67 7.13
CA GLY A 90 -3.25 11.46 7.81
C GLY A 90 -2.96 10.19 6.99
N ILE A 91 -3.36 10.15 5.73
CA ILE A 91 -3.14 8.98 4.85
C ILE A 91 -1.65 8.65 4.73
N VAL A 92 -0.81 9.64 4.44
CA VAL A 92 0.64 9.44 4.26
C VAL A 92 1.29 8.98 5.57
N SER A 93 0.93 9.61 6.70
CA SER A 93 1.47 9.24 8.02
C SER A 93 1.13 7.80 8.38
N GLU A 94 -0.12 7.37 8.18
CA GLU A 94 -0.56 6.01 8.50
C GLU A 94 0.15 4.95 7.64
N VAL A 95 0.22 5.17 6.32
CA VAL A 95 0.88 4.21 5.40
C VAL A 95 2.39 4.15 5.65
N SER A 96 3.05 5.28 5.83
CA SER A 96 4.50 5.33 6.10
C SER A 96 4.86 4.71 7.46
N SER A 97 4.03 4.92 8.50
CA SER A 97 4.23 4.32 9.82
C SER A 97 4.26 2.79 9.77
N VAL A 98 3.38 2.16 8.98
CA VAL A 98 3.41 0.70 8.80
C VAL A 98 4.75 0.27 8.22
N ARG A 99 5.23 0.98 7.18
CA ARG A 99 6.48 0.67 6.50
C ARG A 99 7.69 0.84 7.43
N GLU A 100 7.74 1.92 8.20
CA GLU A 100 8.78 2.15 9.21
C GLU A 100 8.77 1.04 10.26
N GLN A 101 7.61 0.70 10.83
CA GLN A 101 7.55 -0.31 11.88
C GLN A 101 7.91 -1.73 11.41
N VAL A 102 7.68 -2.06 10.13
CA VAL A 102 7.96 -3.40 9.58
C VAL A 102 9.39 -3.50 9.04
N PHE A 103 9.90 -2.43 8.43
CA PHE A 103 11.14 -2.45 7.63
C PHE A 103 12.22 -1.48 8.16
N ALA A 104 12.11 -0.96 9.39
CA ALA A 104 13.09 -0.02 9.98
C ALA A 104 14.54 -0.54 10.05
N GLU A 105 14.75 -1.85 9.99
CA GLU A 105 16.07 -2.48 10.14
C GLU A 105 16.67 -2.99 8.81
N GLU A 106 16.03 -2.72 7.67
CA GLU A 106 16.57 -2.97 6.31
C GLU A 106 17.30 -1.74 5.76
#